data_AF-A0A845UWE5-F1
#
_entry.id   AF-A0A845UWE5-F1
#
_cell.length_a   1.000
_cell.length_b   1.000
_cell.length_c   1.000
_cell.angle_alpha   90.00
_cell.angle_beta   90.00
_cell.angle_gamma   90.00
#
_symmetry.space_group_name_H-M   'P 1'
#
loop_
_entity.id
_entity.type
_entity.pdbx_description
1 polymer ?
#
loop_
_entity_poly.entity_id
_entity_poly.type
_entity_poly.pdbx_seq_one_letter_code
_entity_poly.pdbx_strand_id
1 'polypeptide(L)'
;EKKRLLAEVDALDHGDKGAWLRRKGLYAGQLSNWRKELAEHGEAGLAARKPGRKSADPRDKEIERLKKANARLEKRAYVAEQLVSLQKKVLHLFETDNNEPKS
;
A
#
# COMPACT_ATOMS: atom_id res chain seq x y z
N GLU A 1 31.34 5.51 -5.09
CA GLU A 1 31.31 5.09 -6.51
C GLU A 1 29.97 5.40 -7.20
N LYS A 2 28.83 4.83 -6.78
CA LYS A 2 27.52 5.05 -7.43
C LYS A 2 27.07 6.52 -7.54
N LYS A 3 27.35 7.34 -6.53
CA LYS A 3 27.07 8.80 -6.57
C LYS A 3 27.81 9.51 -7.71
N ARG A 4 29.06 9.11 -7.97
CA ARG A 4 29.87 9.65 -9.06
C ARG A 4 29.30 9.23 -10.42
N LEU A 5 28.85 7.99 -10.55
CA LEU A 5 28.20 7.49 -11.77
C LEU A 5 26.89 8.22 -12.08
N LEU A 6 26.11 8.57 -11.06
CA LEU A 6 24.90 9.41 -11.20
C LEU A 6 25.25 10.81 -11.69
N ALA A 7 26.23 11.47 -11.07
CA ALA A 7 26.69 12.79 -11.49
C ALA A 7 27.26 12.80 -12.92
N GLU A 8 28.01 11.76 -13.30
CA GLU A 8 28.53 11.60 -14.67
C GLU A 8 27.41 11.44 -15.70
N VAL A 9 26.32 10.75 -15.37
CA VAL A 9 25.13 10.64 -16.25
C VAL A 9 24.33 11.92 -16.30
N ASP A 10 24.18 12.61 -15.18
CA ASP A 10 23.39 13.84 -15.11
C ASP A 10 24.07 14.99 -15.88
N ALA A 11 25.40 14.97 -16.01
CA ALA A 11 26.18 15.91 -16.81
C ALA A 11 26.19 15.62 -18.33
N LEU A 12 25.71 14.45 -18.76
CA LEU A 12 25.64 14.08 -20.18
C LEU A 12 24.34 14.58 -20.83
N ASP A 13 24.40 14.84 -22.13
CA ASP A 13 23.20 15.14 -22.91
C ASP A 13 22.33 13.88 -23.11
N HIS A 14 21.02 14.06 -23.32
CA HIS A 14 20.04 12.98 -23.36
C HIS A 14 20.36 11.89 -24.41
N GLY A 15 20.99 12.27 -25.54
CA GLY A 15 21.43 11.33 -26.57
C GLY A 15 22.62 10.45 -26.15
N ASP A 16 23.53 10.97 -25.33
CA ASP A 16 24.77 10.29 -24.96
C ASP A 16 24.63 9.38 -23.74
N LYS A 17 23.58 9.59 -22.93
CA LYS A 17 23.27 8.76 -21.74
C LYS A 17 23.15 7.28 -22.10
N GLY A 18 22.50 6.96 -23.21
CA GLY A 18 22.32 5.58 -23.66
C GLY A 18 23.64 4.89 -24.04
N ALA A 19 24.54 5.60 -24.73
CA ALA A 19 25.85 5.07 -25.11
C ALA A 19 26.75 4.88 -23.87
N TRP A 20 26.73 5.84 -22.95
CA TRP A 20 27.48 5.77 -21.70
C TRP A 20 27.02 4.59 -20.82
N LEU A 21 25.71 4.37 -20.71
CA LEU A 21 25.13 3.24 -19.96
C LEU A 21 25.63 1.89 -20.48
N ARG A 22 25.63 1.70 -21.79
CA ARG A 22 26.15 0.47 -22.42
C ARG A 22 27.65 0.28 -22.16
N ARG A 23 28.46 1.33 -22.25
CA ARG A 23 29.90 1.27 -21.96
C ARG A 23 30.21 0.90 -20.50
N LYS A 24 29.34 1.30 -19.57
CA LYS A 24 29.48 0.99 -18.14
C LYS A 24 28.77 -0.31 -17.73
N GLY A 25 28.05 -0.98 -18.65
CA GLY A 25 27.26 -2.18 -18.34
C GLY A 25 26.07 -1.91 -17.41
N LEU A 26 25.53 -0.68 -17.44
CA LEU A 26 24.45 -0.22 -16.56
C LEU A 26 23.13 -0.09 -17.32
N TYR A 27 22.02 -0.30 -16.64
CA TYR A 27 20.67 -0.13 -17.16
C TYR A 27 20.01 1.14 -16.59
N ALA A 28 19.18 1.81 -17.39
CA ALA A 28 18.46 3.00 -16.96
C ALA A 28 17.61 2.78 -15.69
N GLY A 29 17.02 1.58 -15.53
CA GLY A 29 16.29 1.20 -14.31
C GLY A 29 17.15 1.15 -13.05
N GLN A 30 18.44 0.81 -13.16
CA GLN A 30 19.37 0.84 -12.02
C GLN A 30 19.62 2.27 -11.54
N LEU A 31 19.73 3.23 -12.46
CA LEU A 31 19.88 4.65 -12.12
C LEU A 31 18.64 5.20 -11.44
N SER A 32 17.44 4.89 -11.95
CA SER A 32 16.18 5.32 -11.32
C SER A 32 16.07 4.80 -9.89
N ASN A 33 16.43 3.53 -9.66
CA ASN A 33 16.46 2.95 -8.32
C ASN A 33 17.49 3.63 -7.40
N TRP A 34 18.69 3.95 -7.91
CA TRP A 34 19.69 4.67 -7.12
C TRP A 34 19.28 6.11 -6.81
N ARG A 35 18.62 6.82 -7.74
CA ARG A 35 18.05 8.15 -7.48
C ARG A 35 17.00 8.10 -6.38
N LYS A 36 16.12 7.08 -6.41
CA LYS A 36 15.10 6.87 -5.38
C LYS A 36 15.71 6.56 -4.02
N GLU A 37 16.64 5.62 -3.92
CA GLU A 37 17.30 5.28 -2.65
C GLU A 37 18.14 6.44 -2.10
N LEU A 38 18.73 7.28 -2.97
CA LEU A 38 19.41 8.51 -2.56
C LEU A 38 18.42 9.54 -1.98
N ALA A 39 17.23 9.68 -2.56
CA ALA A 39 16.20 10.59 -2.07
C ALA A 39 15.58 10.11 -0.75
N GLU A 40 15.35 8.81 -0.58
CA GLU A 40 14.68 8.23 0.60
C GLU A 40 15.64 7.99 1.77
N HIS A 41 16.90 7.69 1.50
CA HIS A 41 17.85 7.21 2.52
C HIS A 41 19.21 7.93 2.48
N GLY A 42 19.34 8.99 1.68
CA GLY A 42 20.59 9.74 1.53
C GLY A 42 21.72 8.87 0.98
N GLU A 43 22.97 9.27 1.25
CA GLU A 43 24.15 8.54 0.74
C GLU A 43 24.25 7.09 1.26
N ALA A 44 23.64 6.80 2.42
CA ALA A 44 23.56 5.47 2.99
C ALA A 44 22.74 4.50 2.11
N GLY A 45 21.74 5.00 1.36
CA GLY A 45 20.96 4.20 0.40
C GLY A 45 21.76 3.71 -0.81
N LEU A 46 22.86 4.39 -1.14
CA LEU A 46 23.75 4.01 -2.25
C LEU A 46 24.80 2.95 -1.86
N ALA A 47 24.95 2.64 -0.57
CA ALA A 47 25.86 1.60 -0.11
C ALA A 47 25.53 0.23 -0.74
N ALA A 48 26.51 -0.67 -0.82
CA ALA A 48 26.29 -2.02 -1.31
C ALA A 48 25.38 -2.79 -0.33
N ARG A 49 24.06 -2.72 -0.53
CA ARG A 49 23.12 -3.63 0.12
C ARG A 49 23.38 -5.02 -0.44
N LYS A 50 23.66 -5.99 0.45
CA LYS A 50 23.87 -7.40 0.09
C LYS A 50 22.77 -7.88 -0.87
N PRO A 51 23.09 -8.63 -1.93
CA PRO A 51 22.10 -9.13 -2.85
C PRO A 51 21.15 -10.08 -2.13
N GLY A 52 19.88 -9.70 -2.09
CA GLY A 52 18.80 -10.49 -1.52
C GLY A 52 17.50 -9.71 -1.67
N ARG A 53 16.44 -10.36 -2.16
CA ARG A 53 15.07 -9.84 -2.09
C ARG A 53 14.84 -9.39 -0.64
N LYS A 54 14.50 -8.11 -0.40
CA LYS A 54 14.03 -7.70 0.94
C LYS A 54 12.92 -8.68 1.30
N SER A 55 13.14 -9.53 2.32
CA SER A 55 12.12 -10.46 2.77
C SER A 55 10.88 -9.62 3.06
N ALA A 56 9.74 -9.92 2.42
CA ALA A 56 8.49 -9.27 2.76
C ALA A 56 8.37 -9.33 4.29
N ASP A 57 8.26 -8.17 4.93
CA ASP A 57 8.37 -8.08 6.38
C ASP A 57 7.27 -8.99 6.94
N PRO A 58 7.57 -9.91 7.87
CA PRO A 58 6.53 -10.73 8.50
C PRO A 58 5.36 -9.89 9.04
N ARG A 59 5.61 -8.63 9.40
CA ARG A 59 4.59 -7.64 9.79
C ARG A 59 3.62 -7.31 8.65
N ASP A 60 4.06 -7.25 7.40
CA ASP A 60 3.19 -6.95 6.26
C ASP A 60 2.15 -8.06 6.05
N LYS A 61 2.55 -9.32 6.23
CA LYS A 61 1.62 -10.45 6.15
C LYS A 61 0.58 -10.40 7.27
N GLU A 62 1.01 -10.05 8.47
CA GLU A 62 0.11 -9.94 9.61
C GLU A 62 -0.84 -8.76 9.47
N ILE A 63 -0.36 -7.61 8.97
CA ILE A 63 -1.20 -6.45 8.65
C ILE A 63 -2.30 -6.83 7.66
N GLU A 64 -1.97 -7.54 6.57
CA GLU A 64 -2.96 -7.95 5.58
C GLU A 64 -3.94 -9.00 6.13
N ARG A 65 -3.48 -9.90 7.01
CA ARG A 65 -4.35 -10.85 7.72
C ARG A 65 -5.34 -10.11 8.62
N LEU A 66 -4.85 -9.15 9.40
CA LEU A 66 -5.65 -8.34 10.31
C LEU A 66 -6.66 -7.47 9.55
N LYS A 67 -6.27 -6.81 8.46
CA LYS A 67 -7.20 -6.04 7.61
C LYS A 67 -8.35 -6.89 7.08
N LYS A 68 -8.05 -8.08 6.56
CA LYS A 68 -9.09 -9.03 6.07
C LYS A 68 -10.01 -9.49 7.19
N ALA A 69 -9.45 -9.77 8.37
CA ALA A 69 -10.25 -10.15 9.53
C ALA A 69 -11.16 -9.00 9.97
N ASN A 70 -10.64 -7.78 10.03
CA ASN A 70 -11.40 -6.60 10.44
C ASN A 70 -12.55 -6.32 9.47
N ALA A 71 -12.29 -6.30 8.15
CA ALA A 71 -13.35 -6.10 7.15
C ALA A 71 -14.48 -7.15 7.24
N ARG A 72 -14.14 -8.41 7.57
CA ARG A 72 -15.13 -9.46 7.79
C ARG A 72 -15.96 -9.22 9.06
N LEU A 73 -15.31 -8.77 10.14
CA LEU A 73 -15.98 -8.47 11.40
C LEU A 73 -16.90 -7.26 11.27
N GLU A 74 -16.44 -6.19 10.63
CA GLU A 74 -17.23 -4.99 10.33
C GLU A 74 -18.48 -5.34 9.51
N LYS A 75 -18.35 -6.16 8.46
CA LYS A 75 -19.50 -6.62 7.68
C LYS A 75 -20.51 -7.41 8.54
N ARG A 76 -20.03 -8.26 9.46
CA ARG A 76 -20.91 -9.03 10.35
C ARG A 76 -21.60 -8.13 11.38
N ALA A 77 -20.87 -7.16 11.93
CA ALA A 77 -21.42 -6.17 12.85
C ALA A 77 -22.51 -5.34 12.18
N TYR A 78 -22.26 -4.84 10.96
CA TYR A 78 -23.25 -4.12 10.17
C TYR A 78 -24.54 -4.92 9.99
N VAL A 79 -24.46 -6.20 9.59
CA VAL A 79 -25.66 -7.04 9.43
C VAL A 79 -26.39 -7.22 10.76
N ALA A 80 -25.67 -7.42 11.87
CA ALA A 80 -26.28 -7.56 13.19
C ALA A 80 -27.01 -6.29 13.63
N GLU A 81 -26.40 -5.11 13.43
CA GLU A 81 -27.03 -3.81 13.73
C GLU A 81 -28.30 -3.60 12.90
N GLN A 82 -28.28 -3.97 11.62
CA GLN A 82 -29.45 -3.88 10.74
C GLN A 82 -30.57 -4.83 11.17
N LEU A 83 -30.25 -6.04 11.63
CA LEU A 83 -31.24 -6.97 12.18
C LEU A 83 -31.91 -6.42 13.44
N VAL A 84 -31.13 -5.84 14.36
CA VAL A 84 -31.67 -5.20 15.57
C VAL A 84 -32.57 -4.02 15.20
N SER A 85 -32.17 -3.20 14.23
CA SER A 85 -32.99 -2.10 13.71
C SER A 85 -34.31 -2.59 13.13
N LEU A 86 -34.28 -3.67 12.33
CA LEU A 86 -35.47 -4.28 11.77
C LEU A 86 -36.40 -4.82 12.86
N GLN A 87 -35.87 -5.54 13.85
CA GLN A 87 -36.65 -6.07 14.97
C GLN A 87 -37.40 -4.95 15.71
N LYS A 88 -36.73 -3.83 15.98
CA LYS A 88 -37.34 -2.66 16.62
C LYS A 88 -38.48 -2.06 15.78
N LYS A 89 -38.28 -1.91 14.46
CA LYS A 89 -39.31 -1.37 13.56
C LYS A 89 -40.54 -2.27 13.48
N VAL A 90 -40.33 -3.59 13.43
CA VAL A 90 -41.42 -4.58 13.42
C VAL A 90 -42.21 -4.51 14.72
N LEU A 91 -41.53 -4.47 15.88
CA LEU A 91 -42.20 -4.34 17.17
C LEU A 91 -43.05 -3.06 17.24
N HIS A 92 -42.49 -1.93 16.84
CA HIS A 92 -43.21 -0.66 16.80
C HIS A 92 -44.46 -0.73 15.90
N LEU A 93 -44.38 -1.39 14.73
CA LEU A 93 -45.53 -1.56 13.86
C LEU A 93 -46.66 -2.37 14.54
N PHE A 94 -46.30 -3.45 15.23
CA PHE A 94 -47.28 -4.24 16.00
C PHE A 94 -47.86 -3.45 17.18
N GLU A 95 -47.08 -2.60 17.83
CA GLU A 95 -47.58 -1.72 18.89
C GLU A 95 -48.58 -0.70 18.34
N THR A 96 -48.32 -0.12 17.16
CA THR A 96 -49.26 0.81 16.53
C THR A 96 -50.56 0.14 16.08
N ASP A 97 -50.50 -1.08 15.52
CA ASP A 97 -51.67 -1.83 15.05
C ASP A 97 -52.57 -2.27 16.22
N ASN A 98 -51.98 -2.69 17.34
CA ASN A 98 -52.73 -3.07 18.53
C ASN A 98 -53.41 -1.89 19.25
N ASN A 99 -52.97 -0.65 18.98
CA ASN A 99 -53.44 0.56 19.66
C ASN A 99 -54.45 1.37 18.81
N GLU A 100 -54.84 0.88 17.63
CA GLU A 100 -55.96 1.45 16.88
C GLU A 100 -57.30 1.01 17.50
N PRO A 101 -58.24 1.93 17.78
CA PRO A 101 -59.55 1.56 18.30
C PRO A 101 -60.32 0.76 17.24
N LYS A 102 -60.63 -0.51 17.54
CA LYS A 102 -61.52 -1.33 16.71
C LYS A 102 -62.87 -0.62 16.60
N SER A 103 -63.23 -0.18 15.39
CA SER A 103 -64.60 0.25 15.03
C SER A 103 -65.59 -0.89 15.11
#